data_AF-A0A819N346-F1
#
_entry.id   AF-A0A819N346-F1
#
_cell.length_a   1.000
_cell.length_b   1.000
_cell.length_c   1.000
_cell.angle_alpha   90.00
_cell.angle_beta   90.00
_cell.angle_gamma   90.00
#
_symmetry.space_group_name_H-M   'P 1'
#
loop_
_entity.id
_entity.type
_entity.pdbx_description
1 polymer ?
#
loop_
_entity_poly.entity_id
_entity_poly.type
_entity_poly.pdbx_seq_one_letter_code
_entity_poly.pdbx_strand_id
1 'polypeptide(L)'
;MKDFAVVLYTLGGKQVYEFVRINIIGALPNLTTLKKLISSTDAILTEGRFCFDALQQYLNSVKVKFGFCSEDCTSIIKKIKYDVKTNSFVGFVTKLSNGVPIPDYYQTDSFEELQFWFNNIEKSNLLNIHMFQPIPQLNRTNAPASFLMSAYGVDSTSTAIDILHRWIYIFNNCSKSQIRIIGFSTGKIFALDLCC
;
A
#
# COMPACT_ATOMS: atom_id res chain seq x y z
N MET A 1 -27.09 -1.24 2.03
CA MET A 1 -27.09 -0.01 2.88
C MET A 1 -25.72 0.26 3.52
N LYS A 2 -25.04 -0.75 4.12
CA LYS A 2 -23.68 -0.60 4.67
C LYS A 2 -22.65 -0.17 3.62
N ASP A 3 -22.63 -0.82 2.46
CA ASP A 3 -21.67 -0.48 1.38
C ASP A 3 -21.90 0.91 0.83
N PHE A 4 -23.17 1.30 0.65
CA PHE A 4 -23.54 2.66 0.26
C PHE A 4 -23.03 3.70 1.26
N ALA A 5 -23.16 3.44 2.56
CA ALA A 5 -22.65 4.33 3.59
C ALA A 5 -21.12 4.47 3.55
N VAL A 6 -20.39 3.37 3.32
CA VAL A 6 -18.93 3.39 3.16
C VAL A 6 -18.55 4.18 1.90
N VAL A 7 -19.19 3.91 0.76
CA VAL A 7 -18.93 4.61 -0.50
C VAL A 7 -19.20 6.10 -0.38
N LEU A 8 -20.34 6.49 0.20
CA LEU A 8 -20.70 7.90 0.41
C LEU A 8 -19.68 8.61 1.29
N TYR A 9 -19.20 7.97 2.36
CA TYR A 9 -18.18 8.54 3.24
C TYR A 9 -16.81 8.65 2.55
N THR A 10 -16.41 7.63 1.79
CA THR A 10 -15.12 7.61 1.11
C THR A 10 -15.05 8.60 -0.04
N LEU A 11 -16.09 8.69 -0.88
CA LEU A 11 -16.11 9.57 -2.05
C LEU A 11 -16.61 10.98 -1.72
N GLY A 12 -17.64 11.11 -0.89
CA GLY A 12 -18.23 12.40 -0.50
C GLY A 12 -17.54 13.06 0.69
N GLY A 13 -16.76 12.29 1.47
CA GLY A 13 -16.11 12.76 2.67
C GLY A 13 -17.04 12.89 3.88
N LYS A 14 -16.44 13.15 5.04
CA LYS A 14 -17.14 13.21 6.34
C LYS A 14 -18.29 14.22 6.37
N GLN A 15 -18.09 15.40 5.78
CA GLN A 15 -19.08 16.48 5.85
C GLN A 15 -20.36 16.14 5.07
N VAL A 16 -20.21 15.63 3.85
CA VAL A 16 -21.34 15.18 3.02
C VAL A 16 -22.06 14.01 3.70
N TYR A 17 -21.30 13.05 4.23
CA TYR A 17 -21.87 11.92 4.94
C TYR A 17 -22.74 12.35 6.14
N GLU A 18 -22.22 13.22 7.00
CA GLU A 18 -22.96 13.72 8.17
C GLU A 18 -24.17 14.56 7.77
N PHE A 19 -24.05 15.38 6.72
CA PHE A 19 -25.18 16.16 6.20
C PHE A 19 -26.34 15.23 5.80
N VAL A 20 -26.07 14.19 5.00
CA VAL A 20 -27.10 13.23 4.58
C VAL A 20 -27.66 12.46 5.77
N ARG A 21 -26.79 12.02 6.71
CA ARG A 21 -27.20 11.26 7.90
C ARG A 21 -28.17 12.04 8.79
N ILE A 22 -27.94 13.34 8.97
CA ILE A 22 -28.78 14.19 9.83
C ILE A 22 -30.13 14.49 9.14
N ASN A 23 -30.13 14.68 7.82
CA ASN A 23 -31.35 14.99 7.07
C ASN A 23 -32.22 13.75 6.78
N ILE A 24 -31.64 12.55 6.78
CA ILE A 24 -32.37 11.28 6.57
C ILE A 24 -32.19 10.39 7.80
N ILE A 25 -32.97 10.69 8.84
CA ILE A 25 -32.89 10.04 10.15
C ILE A 25 -33.09 8.53 10.00
N GLY A 26 -32.14 7.75 10.53
CA GLY A 26 -32.17 6.29 10.52
C GLY A 26 -31.69 5.61 9.24
N ALA A 27 -31.42 6.34 8.16
CA ALA A 27 -30.98 5.75 6.89
C ALA A 27 -29.49 5.41 6.84
N LEU A 28 -28.65 6.12 7.60
CA LEU A 28 -27.20 5.92 7.62
C LEU A 28 -26.70 5.61 9.04
N PRO A 29 -25.73 4.69 9.19
CA PRO A 29 -25.13 4.41 10.49
C PRO A 29 -24.39 5.64 11.05
N ASN A 30 -24.18 5.67 12.37
CA ASN A 30 -23.32 6.69 12.97
C ASN A 30 -21.85 6.46 12.60
N LEU A 31 -21.01 7.49 12.77
CA LEU A 31 -19.58 7.43 12.42
C LEU A 31 -18.80 6.33 13.15
N THR A 32 -19.17 5.98 14.38
CA THR A 32 -18.49 4.91 15.13
C THR A 32 -18.76 3.55 14.48
N THR A 33 -20.02 3.27 14.17
CA THR A 33 -20.42 2.06 13.44
C THR A 33 -19.80 2.02 12.06
N LEU A 34 -19.76 3.15 11.35
CA LEU A 34 -19.13 3.24 10.03
C LEU A 34 -17.63 2.97 10.08
N LYS A 35 -16.91 3.57 11.04
CA LYS A 35 -15.48 3.29 11.25
C LYS A 35 -15.24 1.82 11.59
N LYS A 36 -16.12 1.20 12.38
CA LYS A 36 -16.04 -0.23 12.68
C LYS A 36 -16.21 -1.07 11.40
N LEU A 37 -17.18 -0.72 10.56
CA LEU A 37 -17.40 -1.37 9.25
C LEU A 37 -16.16 -1.24 8.34
N ILE A 38 -15.58 -0.05 8.23
CA ILE A 38 -14.35 0.18 7.46
C ILE A 38 -13.18 -0.60 8.04
N SER A 39 -13.03 -0.64 9.37
CA SER A 39 -11.93 -1.38 10.01
C SER A 39 -12.09 -2.90 9.94
N SER A 40 -13.30 -3.40 9.66
CA SER A 40 -13.58 -4.83 9.53
C SER A 40 -13.42 -5.36 8.11
N THR A 41 -13.11 -4.51 7.13
CA THR A 41 -12.80 -5.01 5.78
C THR A 41 -11.39 -5.58 5.75
N ASP A 42 -11.20 -6.72 5.09
CA ASP A 42 -9.94 -7.46 5.00
C ASP A 42 -8.79 -6.71 4.27
N ALA A 43 -9.07 -5.53 3.72
CA ALA A 43 -8.12 -4.71 2.98
C ALA A 43 -7.29 -3.77 3.88
N ILE A 44 -6.69 -4.29 4.96
CA ILE A 44 -5.76 -3.50 5.79
C ILE A 44 -4.38 -3.50 5.14
N LEU A 45 -3.97 -2.33 4.66
CA LEU A 45 -2.59 -2.11 4.24
C LEU A 45 -1.69 -2.04 5.46
N THR A 46 -0.65 -2.87 5.47
CA THR A 46 0.40 -2.85 6.50
C THR A 46 1.68 -2.29 5.88
N GLU A 47 2.37 -1.39 6.58
CA GLU A 47 3.61 -0.79 6.10
C GLU A 47 4.63 -1.88 5.70
N GLY A 48 5.18 -1.76 4.49
CA GLY A 48 6.24 -2.64 4.00
C GLY A 48 5.80 -4.04 3.56
N ARG A 49 4.53 -4.42 3.76
CA ARG A 49 4.02 -5.73 3.31
C ARG A 49 3.43 -5.64 1.91
N PHE A 50 3.78 -6.61 1.05
CA PHE A 50 3.18 -6.76 -0.27
C PHE A 50 1.94 -7.65 -0.21
N CYS A 51 0.80 -7.13 -0.66
CA CYS A 51 -0.49 -7.82 -0.62
C CYS A 51 -0.74 -8.70 -1.86
N PHE A 52 0.12 -9.70 -2.12
CA PHE A 52 0.02 -10.57 -3.30
C PHE A 52 -1.29 -11.37 -3.36
N ASP A 53 -1.77 -11.87 -2.23
CA ASP A 53 -3.02 -12.65 -2.17
C ASP A 53 -4.24 -11.79 -2.51
N ALA A 54 -4.30 -10.58 -1.94
CA ALA A 54 -5.37 -9.63 -2.22
C ALA A 54 -5.32 -9.17 -3.70
N LEU A 55 -4.12 -8.98 -4.26
CA LEU A 55 -3.95 -8.70 -5.69
C LEU A 55 -4.49 -9.87 -6.53
N GLN A 56 -4.17 -11.11 -6.19
CA GLN A 56 -4.67 -12.29 -6.91
C GLN A 56 -6.20 -12.37 -6.86
N GLN A 57 -6.79 -12.18 -5.68
CA GLN A 57 -8.24 -12.16 -5.50
C GLN A 57 -8.90 -11.06 -6.35
N TYR A 58 -8.34 -9.85 -6.35
CA TYR A 58 -8.80 -8.74 -7.17
C TYR A 58 -8.73 -9.06 -8.67
N LEU A 59 -7.58 -9.57 -9.13
CA LEU A 59 -7.38 -9.93 -10.53
C LEU A 59 -8.32 -11.04 -11.00
N ASN A 60 -8.60 -12.02 -10.14
CA ASN A 60 -9.61 -13.04 -10.39
C ASN A 60 -11.03 -12.46 -10.48
N SER A 61 -11.39 -11.52 -9.60
CA SER A 61 -12.72 -10.89 -9.63
C SER A 61 -12.93 -10.07 -10.89
N VAL A 62 -11.87 -9.42 -11.39
CA VAL A 62 -11.89 -8.72 -12.68
C VAL A 62 -11.48 -9.62 -13.85
N LYS A 63 -11.28 -10.93 -13.69
CA LYS A 63 -10.88 -11.88 -14.75
C LYS A 63 -9.72 -11.39 -15.65
N VAL A 64 -8.69 -10.79 -15.06
CA VAL A 64 -7.44 -10.37 -15.72
C VAL A 64 -6.28 -11.07 -15.04
N LYS A 65 -5.23 -11.45 -15.79
CA LYS A 65 -4.05 -12.12 -15.22
C LYS A 65 -2.72 -11.43 -15.53
N PHE A 66 -2.74 -10.31 -16.23
CA PHE A 66 -1.53 -9.62 -16.66
C PHE A 66 -1.60 -8.11 -16.47
N GLY A 67 -0.45 -7.49 -16.21
CA GLY A 67 -0.36 -6.09 -15.86
C GLY A 67 1.07 -5.56 -15.80
N PHE A 68 1.18 -4.27 -15.55
CA PHE A 68 2.43 -3.57 -15.25
C PHE A 68 2.55 -3.32 -13.76
N CYS A 69 3.77 -3.38 -13.24
CA CYS A 69 4.08 -2.90 -11.90
C CYS A 69 4.77 -1.54 -12.00
N SER A 70 4.26 -0.56 -11.26
CA SER A 70 4.82 0.78 -11.21
C SER A 70 5.26 1.10 -9.80
N GLU A 71 6.44 1.70 -9.68
CA GLU A 71 7.00 2.11 -8.41
C GLU A 71 7.41 3.58 -8.46
N ASP A 72 6.95 4.36 -7.48
CA ASP A 72 7.35 5.75 -7.35
C ASP A 72 7.37 6.22 -5.89
N CYS A 73 8.13 7.28 -5.62
CA CYS A 73 8.26 7.88 -4.31
C CYS A 73 7.57 9.25 -4.26
N THR A 74 6.79 9.50 -3.21
CA THR A 74 6.17 10.80 -2.96
C THR A 74 6.61 11.37 -1.61
N SER A 75 6.79 12.68 -1.53
CA SER A 75 7.15 13.35 -0.27
C SER A 75 6.01 13.30 0.73
N ILE A 76 6.34 13.02 2.00
CA ILE A 76 5.38 12.95 3.10
C ILE A 76 5.78 13.84 4.27
N ILE A 77 4.79 14.19 5.09
CA ILE A 77 5.03 14.86 6.36
C ILE A 77 5.64 13.83 7.33
N LYS A 78 6.86 14.10 7.80
CA LYS A 78 7.57 13.26 8.79
C LYS A 78 6.72 13.12 10.05
N LYS A 79 6.12 11.95 10.26
CA LYS A 79 5.30 11.66 11.43
C LYS A 79 5.45 10.21 11.84
N ILE A 80 5.72 10.00 13.13
CA ILE A 80 5.71 8.67 13.73
C ILE A 80 4.36 8.44 14.39
N LYS A 81 3.80 7.25 14.19
CA LYS A 81 2.58 6.81 14.85
C LYS A 81 2.84 5.45 15.49
N TYR A 82 2.49 5.32 16.76
CA TYR A 82 2.47 4.05 17.45
C TYR A 82 1.16 3.32 17.13
N ASP A 83 1.26 2.04 16.78
CA ASP A 83 0.12 1.12 16.65
C ASP A 83 0.07 0.20 17.87
N VAL A 84 -0.95 0.40 18.69
CA VAL A 84 -1.21 -0.36 19.92
C VAL A 84 -1.52 -1.83 19.61
N LYS A 85 -2.09 -2.13 18.44
CA LYS A 85 -2.52 -3.50 18.10
C LYS A 85 -1.35 -4.43 17.83
N THR A 86 -0.32 -3.90 17.18
CA THR A 86 0.87 -4.64 16.76
C THR A 86 2.07 -4.33 17.63
N ASN A 87 1.95 -3.42 18.61
CA ASN A 87 3.06 -2.96 19.44
C ASN A 87 4.25 -2.50 18.58
N SER A 88 3.97 -1.60 17.63
CA SER A 88 4.94 -1.19 16.63
C SER A 88 4.85 0.29 16.28
N PHE A 89 5.93 0.81 15.68
CA PHE A 89 5.94 2.14 15.08
C PHE A 89 5.77 2.10 13.57
N VAL A 90 5.01 3.08 13.06
CA VAL A 90 4.83 3.37 11.63
C VAL A 90 5.41 4.75 11.32
N GLY A 91 6.10 4.89 10.20
CA GLY A 91 6.62 6.17 9.68
C GLY A 91 8.12 6.42 9.84
N PHE A 92 8.88 5.43 10.34
CA PHE A 92 10.34 5.45 10.21
C PHE A 92 10.78 5.09 8.80
N VAL A 93 12.04 5.37 8.47
CA VAL A 93 12.66 4.78 7.28
C VAL A 93 12.65 3.26 7.43
N THR A 94 11.98 2.58 6.51
CA THR A 94 11.82 1.11 6.54
C THR A 94 13.14 0.43 6.27
N LYS A 95 13.50 -0.57 7.08
CA LYS A 95 14.67 -1.39 6.82
C LYS A 95 14.44 -2.30 5.63
N LEU A 96 15.40 -2.32 4.73
CA LEU A 96 15.37 -3.09 3.49
C LEU A 96 16.42 -4.20 3.54
N SER A 97 16.09 -5.36 2.98
CA SER A 97 17.01 -6.45 2.68
C SER A 97 16.98 -6.70 1.18
N ASN A 98 18.09 -6.47 0.48
CA ASN A 98 18.18 -6.50 -0.98
C ASN A 98 17.08 -5.65 -1.64
N GLY A 99 16.93 -4.41 -1.17
CA GLY A 99 15.87 -3.52 -1.61
C GLY A 99 14.45 -3.92 -1.19
N VAL A 100 14.17 -5.10 -0.66
CA VAL A 100 12.82 -5.49 -0.25
C VAL A 100 12.59 -5.06 1.21
N PRO A 101 11.47 -4.39 1.55
CA PRO A 101 11.15 -4.06 2.93
C PRO A 101 11.08 -5.30 3.82
N ILE A 102 11.65 -5.21 5.01
CA ILE A 102 11.54 -6.22 6.06
C ILE A 102 10.24 -5.93 6.83
N PRO A 103 9.21 -6.78 6.71
CA PRO A 103 7.95 -6.57 7.42
C PRO A 103 8.16 -6.51 8.92
N ASP A 104 7.38 -5.66 9.58
CA ASP A 104 7.27 -5.61 11.05
C ASP A 104 8.60 -5.38 11.77
N TYR A 105 9.60 -4.79 11.10
CA TYR A 105 10.93 -4.56 11.68
C TYR A 105 10.87 -3.75 12.98
N TYR A 106 9.95 -2.78 13.07
CA TYR A 106 9.76 -1.93 14.23
C TYR A 106 8.64 -2.42 15.16
N GLN A 107 8.42 -3.74 15.22
CA GLN A 107 7.54 -4.40 16.19
C GLN A 107 8.38 -5.04 17.30
N THR A 108 8.02 -4.76 18.55
CA THR A 108 8.72 -5.33 19.72
C THR A 108 7.82 -5.28 20.94
N ASP A 109 8.09 -6.17 21.90
CA ASP A 109 7.46 -6.14 23.23
C ASP A 109 8.28 -5.35 24.27
N SER A 110 9.47 -4.85 23.91
CA SER A 110 10.33 -4.07 24.80
C SER A 110 10.07 -2.57 24.69
N PHE A 111 9.76 -1.94 25.83
CA PHE A 111 9.64 -0.48 25.91
C PHE A 111 10.98 0.23 25.65
N GLU A 112 12.08 -0.33 26.13
CA GLU A 112 13.43 0.20 25.93
C GLU A 112 13.79 0.25 24.45
N GLU A 113 13.40 -0.78 23.69
CA GLU A 113 13.61 -0.84 22.24
C GLU A 113 12.73 0.17 21.50
N LEU A 114 11.45 0.31 21.89
CA LEU A 114 10.58 1.37 21.36
C LEU A 114 11.18 2.76 21.61
N GLN A 115 11.64 3.03 22.84
CA GLN A 115 12.27 4.29 23.20
C GLN A 115 13.56 4.53 22.40
N PHE A 116 14.37 3.50 22.24
CA PHE A 116 15.58 3.54 21.43
C PHE A 116 15.24 3.92 19.97
N TRP A 117 14.27 3.26 19.35
CA TRP A 117 13.89 3.57 17.97
C TRP A 117 13.35 4.98 17.82
N PHE A 118 12.48 5.42 18.74
CA PHE A 118 11.91 6.76 18.71
C PHE A 118 12.95 7.88 18.73
N ASN A 119 14.01 7.68 19.50
CA ASN A 119 15.07 8.69 19.68
C ASN A 119 16.14 8.63 18.58
N ASN A 120 16.41 7.45 18.02
CA ASN A 120 17.62 7.23 17.20
C ASN A 120 17.33 6.93 15.73
N ILE A 121 16.11 6.54 15.36
CA ILE A 121 15.79 6.15 13.99
C ILE A 121 15.22 7.35 13.22
N GLU A 122 15.70 7.51 11.98
CA GLU A 122 15.23 8.59 11.13
C GLU A 122 13.76 8.39 10.72
N LYS A 123 13.00 9.49 10.78
CA LYS A 123 11.64 9.57 10.28
C LYS A 123 11.64 9.67 8.76
N SER A 124 10.79 8.88 8.12
CA SER A 124 10.69 8.85 6.67
C SER A 124 10.25 10.19 6.08
N ASN A 125 10.96 10.69 5.07
CA ASN A 125 10.55 11.86 4.27
C ASN A 125 9.85 11.49 2.97
N LEU A 126 10.00 10.25 2.51
CA LEU A 126 9.37 9.74 1.29
C LEU A 126 8.49 8.54 1.61
N LEU A 127 7.42 8.36 0.85
CA LEU A 127 6.62 7.15 0.83
C LEU A 127 6.83 6.49 -0.52
N ASN A 128 7.41 5.30 -0.51
CA ASN A 128 7.53 4.49 -1.70
C ASN A 128 6.23 3.70 -1.91
N ILE A 129 5.67 3.77 -3.12
CA ILE A 129 4.37 3.21 -3.46
C ILE A 129 4.53 2.24 -4.63
N HIS A 130 3.94 1.05 -4.47
CA HIS A 130 3.95 -0.01 -5.47
C HIS A 130 2.54 -0.24 -5.98
N MET A 131 2.32 0.04 -7.26
CA MET A 131 1.02 -0.10 -7.92
C MET A 131 1.07 -1.21 -8.97
N PHE A 132 0.03 -2.02 -9.04
CA PHE A 132 -0.23 -2.94 -10.15
C PHE A 132 -1.30 -2.35 -11.06
N GLN A 133 -0.99 -2.15 -12.34
CA GLN A 133 -1.96 -1.73 -13.35
C GLN A 133 -2.34 -2.95 -14.21
N PRO A 134 -3.55 -3.51 -14.07
CA PRO A 134 -3.98 -4.57 -14.96
C PRO A 134 -4.24 -4.01 -16.36
N ILE A 135 -3.89 -4.78 -17.39
CA ILE A 135 -4.16 -4.39 -18.77
C ILE A 135 -5.57 -4.87 -19.13
N PRO A 136 -6.42 -3.99 -19.69
CA PRO A 136 -7.76 -4.37 -20.11
C PRO A 136 -7.72 -5.42 -21.23
N GLN A 137 -8.68 -6.34 -21.20
CA GLN A 137 -8.95 -7.23 -22.33
C GLN A 137 -9.58 -6.42 -23.47
N LEU A 138 -9.28 -6.79 -24.72
CA LEU A 138 -9.68 -6.09 -25.96
C LEU A 138 -11.19 -5.77 -26.06
N ASN A 139 -12.04 -6.51 -25.35
CA ASN A 139 -13.51 -6.37 -25.41
C ASN A 139 -14.12 -5.72 -24.16
N ARG A 140 -13.33 -5.01 -23.35
CA ARG A 140 -13.84 -4.29 -22.16
C ARG A 140 -13.88 -2.80 -22.38
N THR A 141 -15.05 -2.23 -22.13
CA THR A 141 -15.29 -0.79 -22.16
C THR A 141 -14.65 -0.05 -20.99
N ASN A 142 -14.45 -0.72 -19.84
CA ASN A 142 -13.85 -0.12 -18.65
C ASN A 142 -12.50 -0.77 -18.32
N ALA A 143 -11.47 0.06 -18.21
CA ALA A 143 -10.17 -0.37 -17.70
C ALA A 143 -10.29 -0.72 -16.21
N PRO A 144 -9.75 -1.87 -15.77
CA PRO A 144 -9.70 -2.20 -14.35
C PRO A 144 -8.83 -1.17 -13.60
N ALA A 145 -9.26 -0.82 -12.39
CA ALA A 145 -8.53 0.11 -11.54
C ALA A 145 -7.14 -0.44 -11.18
N SER A 146 -6.18 0.46 -10.93
CA SER A 146 -4.89 0.09 -10.37
C SER A 146 -5.06 -0.44 -8.95
N PHE A 147 -4.19 -1.37 -8.55
CA PHE A 147 -4.20 -1.98 -7.23
C PHE A 147 -2.94 -1.57 -6.46
N LEU A 148 -3.11 -1.04 -5.25
CA LEU A 148 -1.99 -0.70 -4.37
C LEU A 148 -1.44 -1.99 -3.72
N MET A 149 -0.25 -2.40 -4.12
CA MET A 149 0.39 -3.63 -3.65
C MET A 149 1.11 -3.46 -2.32
N SER A 150 1.82 -2.34 -2.14
CA SER A 150 2.61 -2.04 -0.95
C SER A 150 2.89 -0.55 -0.87
N ALA A 151 3.04 -0.04 0.35
CA ALA A 151 3.54 1.30 0.61
C ALA A 151 4.40 1.29 1.88
N TYR A 152 5.51 2.01 1.87
CA TYR A 152 6.39 2.11 3.05
C TYR A 152 7.30 3.33 3.03
N GLY A 153 7.66 3.80 4.22
CA GLY A 153 8.58 4.91 4.39
C GLY A 153 9.99 4.60 3.90
N VAL A 154 10.58 5.47 3.10
CA VAL A 154 11.97 5.40 2.67
C VAL A 154 12.65 6.78 2.78
N ASP A 155 13.97 6.76 2.71
CA ASP A 155 14.78 7.95 2.46
C ASP A 155 15.22 8.00 0.98
N SER A 156 16.08 8.95 0.63
CA SER A 156 16.62 9.09 -0.71
C SER A 156 17.79 8.14 -1.02
N THR A 157 18.11 7.15 -0.17
CA THR A 157 19.32 6.33 -0.31
C THR A 157 19.16 5.09 -1.19
N SER A 158 17.92 4.73 -1.57
CA SER A 158 17.65 3.54 -2.40
C SER A 158 18.40 3.59 -3.73
N THR A 159 19.21 2.56 -4.00
CA THR A 159 20.03 2.43 -5.21
C THR A 159 19.26 1.79 -6.37
N ALA A 160 19.84 1.82 -7.57
CA ALA A 160 19.29 1.11 -8.72
C ALA A 160 19.23 -0.41 -8.51
N ILE A 161 20.25 -0.96 -7.85
CA ILE A 161 20.36 -2.40 -7.53
C ILE A 161 19.24 -2.82 -6.58
N ASP A 162 18.93 -2.00 -5.57
CA ASP A 162 17.81 -2.25 -4.65
C ASP A 162 16.47 -2.36 -5.39
N ILE A 163 16.25 -1.48 -6.37
CA ILE A 163 15.02 -1.49 -7.17
C ILE A 163 14.95 -2.77 -8.02
N LEU A 164 16.06 -3.15 -8.66
CA LEU A 164 16.10 -4.39 -9.46
C LEU A 164 15.84 -5.64 -8.62
N HIS A 165 16.48 -5.77 -7.45
CA HIS A 165 16.23 -6.89 -6.54
C HIS A 165 14.76 -6.94 -6.08
N ARG A 166 14.18 -5.78 -5.80
CA ARG A 166 12.76 -5.65 -5.45
C ARG A 166 11.83 -6.06 -6.59
N TRP A 167 12.14 -5.67 -7.83
CA TRP A 167 11.37 -6.08 -9.00
C TRP A 167 11.43 -7.58 -9.22
N ILE A 168 12.61 -8.19 -9.06
CA ILE A 168 12.77 -9.65 -9.12
C ILE A 168 11.93 -10.33 -8.03
N TYR A 169 11.93 -9.79 -6.80
CA TYR A 169 11.08 -10.28 -5.72
C TYR A 169 9.59 -10.20 -6.06
N ILE A 170 9.12 -9.06 -6.57
CA ILE A 170 7.72 -8.88 -6.98
C ILE A 170 7.36 -9.83 -8.12
N PHE A 171 8.23 -9.96 -9.13
CA PHE A 171 8.05 -10.86 -10.26
C PHE A 171 7.89 -12.31 -9.83
N ASN A 172 8.79 -12.80 -8.98
CA ASN A 172 8.77 -14.18 -8.50
C ASN A 172 7.51 -14.49 -7.70
N ASN A 173 7.07 -13.58 -6.82
CA ASN A 173 5.86 -13.78 -6.04
C ASN A 173 4.58 -13.71 -6.90
N CYS A 174 4.48 -12.75 -7.82
CA CYS A 174 3.38 -12.70 -8.77
C CYS A 174 3.30 -13.97 -9.64
N SER A 175 4.44 -14.48 -10.10
CA SER A 175 4.52 -15.70 -10.91
C SER A 175 3.96 -16.93 -10.17
N LYS A 176 4.29 -17.08 -8.88
CA LYS A 176 3.72 -18.14 -8.01
C LYS A 176 2.19 -18.05 -7.93
N SER A 177 1.64 -16.85 -7.95
CA SER A 177 0.19 -16.58 -7.93
C SER A 177 -0.46 -16.57 -9.32
N GLN A 178 0.23 -17.05 -10.36
CA GLN A 178 -0.23 -17.05 -11.77
C GLN A 178 -0.56 -15.66 -12.32
N ILE A 179 0.08 -14.62 -11.78
CA ILE A 179 -0.01 -13.24 -12.25
C ILE A 179 1.20 -12.95 -13.14
N ARG A 180 0.95 -12.54 -14.38
CA ARG A 180 2.01 -12.25 -15.36
C ARG A 180 2.31 -10.75 -15.43
N ILE A 181 3.48 -10.37 -14.94
CA ILE A 181 3.98 -9.01 -15.10
C ILE A 181 4.56 -8.86 -16.50
N ILE A 182 4.13 -7.84 -17.24
CA ILE A 182 4.58 -7.55 -18.60
C ILE A 182 5.74 -6.55 -18.60
N GLY A 183 5.78 -5.68 -17.59
CA GLY A 183 6.89 -4.76 -17.40
C GLY A 183 6.83 -4.06 -16.06
N PHE A 184 7.93 -3.40 -15.75
CA PHE A 184 8.06 -2.51 -14.60
C PHE A 184 8.24 -1.08 -15.10
N SER A 185 7.79 -0.11 -14.31
CA SER A 185 8.07 1.31 -14.53
C SER A 185 8.42 2.01 -13.23
N THR A 186 9.28 3.03 -13.30
CA THR A 186 9.60 3.87 -12.15
C THR A 186 9.95 5.28 -12.59
N GLY A 187 9.76 6.25 -11.69
CA GLY A 187 10.15 7.64 -11.88
C GLY A 187 11.67 7.89 -11.89
N LYS A 188 12.48 6.91 -11.47
CA LYS A 188 13.95 7.01 -11.55
C LYS A 188 14.46 6.58 -12.93
N ILE A 189 15.25 7.46 -13.55
CA ILE A 189 15.98 7.12 -14.78
C ILE A 189 17.14 6.19 -14.39
N PHE A 190 17.14 4.98 -14.95
CA PHE A 190 18.31 4.11 -14.90
C PHE A 190 19.22 4.43 -16.08
N ALA A 191 20.41 4.95 -15.82
CA ALA A 191 21.53 4.78 -16.75
C ALA A 191 22.04 3.35 -16.55
N LEU A 192 21.53 2.41 -17.35
CA LEU A 192 22.14 1.11 -17.48
C LEU A 192 23.34 1.29 -18.41
N ASP A 193 24.50 1.63 -17.84
CA ASP A 193 25.77 1.47 -18.52
C ASP A 193 26.04 -0.03 -18.65
N LEU A 194 25.43 -0.63 -19.68
CA LEU A 194 25.80 -1.95 -20.15
C LEU A 194 27.19 -1.81 -20.77
N CYS A 195 28.24 -1.99 -19.96
CA CYS A 195 29.56 -2.34 -20.47
C CYS A 195 29.44 -3.70 -21.16
N CYS A 196 29.22 -3.68 -22.47
CA CYS A 196 29.50 -4.79 -23.38
C CYS A 196 31.01 -4.97 -23.53
#